data_AF-A0A954T8I2-F1
#
_entry.id   AF-A0A954T8I2-F1
#
_cell.length_a   1.000
_cell.length_b   1.000
_cell.length_c   1.000
_cell.angle_alpha   90.00
_cell.angle_beta   90.00
_cell.angle_gamma   90.00
#
_symmetry.space_group_name_H-M   'P 1'
#
loop_
_entity.id
_entity.type
_entity.pdbx_description
1 polymer ?
#
loop_
_entity_poly.entity_id
_entity_poly.type
_entity_poly.pdbx_seq_one_letter_code
_entity_poly.pdbx_strand_id
1 'polypeptide(L)'
;DILEAVKTSVYPKVIDCPDPKRTQGTLSAVAADGVELRTSARVTVRTNIQQLIGGATEETVIARVGQGIVQAIGSTASYKLVLENPDSISKTVLEQGLEAQTAYEIVSIDIADVDVGENIGARLLADQAEADMRVAQAKAEQRRAAARAREQEMVAKIQENKAAVVL
;
A
#
# COMPACT_ATOMS: atom_id res chain seq x y z
N ASP A 1 -12.88 33.24 9.07
CA ASP A 1 -11.52 33.37 8.49
C ASP A 1 -10.46 33.98 9.39
N ILE A 2 -10.33 35.28 9.70
CA ILE A 2 -9.29 35.69 10.68
C ILE A 2 -9.68 35.31 12.11
N LEU A 3 -10.94 35.49 12.48
CA LEU A 3 -11.45 35.17 13.83
C LEU A 3 -11.28 33.68 14.17
N GLU A 4 -11.46 32.80 13.19
CA GLU A 4 -11.31 31.35 13.38
C GLU A 4 -9.83 30.98 13.51
N ALA A 5 -8.95 31.55 12.68
CA ALA A 5 -7.51 31.43 12.82
C ALA A 5 -7.02 31.87 14.22
N VAL A 6 -7.54 32.99 14.74
CA VAL A 6 -7.20 33.47 16.09
C VAL A 6 -7.76 32.55 17.17
N LYS A 7 -9.00 32.06 17.02
CA LYS A 7 -9.59 31.10 17.96
C LYS A 7 -8.79 29.80 18.00
N THR A 8 -8.41 29.26 16.84
CA THR A 8 -7.62 28.02 16.72
C THR A 8 -6.18 28.21 17.18
N SER A 9 -5.64 29.44 17.12
CA SER A 9 -4.36 29.77 17.74
C SER A 9 -4.40 29.70 19.27
N VAL A 10 -5.56 29.94 19.90
CA VAL A 10 -5.74 29.90 21.36
C VAL A 10 -6.26 28.55 21.83
N TYR A 11 -7.18 27.94 21.07
CA TYR A 11 -7.79 26.65 21.34
C TYR A 11 -7.44 25.68 20.21
N PRO A 12 -6.53 24.71 20.43
CA PRO A 12 -6.16 23.75 19.41
C PRO A 12 -7.38 23.02 18.82
N LYS A 13 -7.35 22.78 17.52
CA LYS A 13 -8.39 22.06 16.78
C LYS A 13 -7.94 20.62 16.55
N VAL A 14 -8.85 19.67 16.74
CA VAL A 14 -8.60 18.26 16.43
C VAL A 14 -9.11 17.96 15.02
N ILE A 15 -8.28 17.30 14.22
CA ILE A 15 -8.57 16.91 12.84
C ILE A 15 -8.33 15.40 12.72
N ASP A 16 -9.30 14.67 12.17
CA ASP A 16 -9.15 13.24 11.91
C ASP A 16 -8.37 13.00 10.60
N CYS A 17 -7.42 12.07 10.64
CA CYS A 17 -6.59 11.62 9.53
C CYS A 17 -6.77 10.10 9.37
N PRO A 18 -7.37 9.61 8.27
CA PRO A 18 -7.81 10.36 7.09
C PRO A 18 -9.20 10.99 7.29
N ASP A 19 -9.55 11.98 6.46
CA ASP A 19 -10.85 12.67 6.57
C ASP A 19 -12.01 11.65 6.43
N PRO A 20 -12.87 11.49 7.46
CA PRO A 20 -13.98 10.55 7.44
C PRO A 20 -15.02 10.84 6.35
N LYS A 21 -15.02 12.05 5.77
CA LYS A 21 -15.92 12.40 4.66
C LYS A 21 -15.40 11.95 3.30
N ARG A 22 -14.09 11.73 3.15
CA ARG A 22 -13.44 11.41 1.86
C ARG A 22 -13.03 9.95 1.72
N THR A 23 -12.91 9.23 2.83
CA THR A 23 -12.26 7.90 2.87
C THR A 23 -13.06 6.99 3.80
N GLN A 24 -12.81 5.67 3.78
CA GLN A 24 -13.40 4.69 4.71
C GLN A 24 -12.94 4.89 6.18
N GLY A 25 -12.53 6.10 6.57
CA GLY A 25 -12.09 6.44 7.93
C GLY A 25 -10.75 5.85 8.36
N THR A 26 -10.03 5.14 7.47
CA THR A 26 -8.75 4.48 7.79
C THR A 26 -7.73 4.64 6.66
N LEU A 27 -6.46 4.77 7.04
CA LEU A 27 -5.28 4.74 6.19
C LEU A 27 -4.80 3.29 6.09
N SER A 28 -4.66 2.76 4.88
CA SER A 28 -4.03 1.46 4.64
C SER A 28 -2.53 1.60 4.40
N ALA A 29 -1.72 0.79 5.09
CA ALA A 29 -0.28 0.67 4.88
C ALA A 29 0.16 -0.79 5.03
N VAL A 30 1.25 -1.18 4.37
CA VAL A 30 1.75 -2.56 4.39
C VAL A 30 3.09 -2.57 5.10
N ALA A 31 3.22 -3.38 6.14
CA ALA A 31 4.49 -3.57 6.83
C ALA A 31 5.45 -4.44 5.99
N ALA A 32 6.74 -4.45 6.35
CA ALA A 32 7.75 -5.19 5.58
C ALA A 32 7.52 -6.72 5.55
N ASP A 33 6.75 -7.27 6.49
CA ASP A 33 6.33 -8.66 6.52
C ASP A 33 5.12 -8.98 5.62
N GLY A 34 4.65 -7.99 4.86
CA GLY A 34 3.59 -8.14 3.86
C GLY A 34 2.18 -8.15 4.44
N VAL A 35 2.01 -7.77 5.71
CA VAL A 35 0.71 -7.64 6.36
C VAL A 35 0.20 -6.21 6.24
N GLU A 36 -1.04 -6.05 5.80
CA GLU A 36 -1.72 -4.76 5.77
C GLU A 36 -2.16 -4.36 7.18
N LEU A 37 -1.96 -3.08 7.49
CA LEU A 37 -2.48 -2.41 8.67
C LEU A 37 -3.38 -1.26 8.22
N ARG A 38 -4.57 -1.18 8.83
CA ARG A 38 -5.50 -0.08 8.68
C ARG A 38 -5.45 0.76 9.93
N THR A 39 -5.08 2.03 9.81
CA THR A 39 -4.92 2.90 10.98
C THR A 39 -5.70 4.20 10.82
N SER A 40 -6.17 4.75 11.93
CA SER A 40 -6.72 6.10 11.98
C SER A 40 -5.96 6.92 13.01
N ALA A 41 -5.80 8.21 12.77
CA ALA A 41 -5.08 9.13 13.63
C ALA A 41 -5.88 10.41 13.86
N ARG A 42 -5.67 11.03 15.02
CA ARG A 42 -6.17 12.35 15.38
C ARG A 42 -4.99 13.30 15.47
N VAL A 43 -5.06 14.38 14.71
CA VAL A 43 -4.03 15.41 14.67
C VAL A 43 -4.56 16.63 15.41
N THR A 44 -3.89 17.02 16.49
CA THR A 44 -4.18 18.27 17.17
C THR A 44 -3.33 19.36 16.56
N VAL A 45 -3.97 20.34 15.92
CA VAL A 45 -3.29 21.46 15.26
C VAL A 45 -3.63 22.78 15.94
N ARG A 46 -2.67 23.71 15.88
CA ARG A 46 -2.83 25.11 16.25
C ARG A 46 -2.54 25.97 15.04
N THR A 47 -3.24 27.09 14.88
CA THR A 47 -2.95 27.99 13.75
C THR A 47 -1.65 28.75 13.99
N ASN A 48 -0.75 28.73 13.02
CA ASN A 48 0.47 29.53 13.03
C ASN A 48 0.19 30.90 12.39
N ILE A 49 0.02 31.93 13.23
CA ILE A 49 -0.31 33.29 12.77
C ILE A 49 0.77 33.87 11.84
N GLN A 50 2.05 33.49 12.03
CA GLN A 50 3.16 34.00 11.22
C GLN A 50 3.10 33.49 9.77
N GLN A 51 2.55 32.29 9.56
CA GLN A 51 2.42 31.65 8.23
C GLN A 51 0.96 31.56 7.75
N LEU A 52 0.07 32.34 8.36
CA LEU A 52 -1.35 32.33 8.02
C LEU A 52 -1.61 32.78 6.57
N ILE A 53 -0.80 33.70 6.05
CA ILE A 53 -0.92 34.21 4.68
C ILE A 53 0.02 33.41 3.78
N GLY A 54 -0.57 32.64 2.85
CA GLY A 54 0.18 31.85 1.88
C GLY A 54 0.64 30.46 2.37
N GLY A 55 0.38 30.12 3.63
CA GLY A 55 0.58 28.78 4.16
C GLY A 55 -0.45 27.77 3.64
N ALA A 56 -0.05 26.51 3.54
CA ALA A 56 -0.94 25.43 3.14
C ALA A 56 -2.07 25.18 4.15
N THR A 57 -3.23 24.74 3.66
CA THR A 57 -4.45 24.52 4.45
C THR A 57 -4.45 23.17 5.20
N GLU A 58 -5.49 22.93 6.00
CA GLU A 58 -5.70 21.68 6.76
C GLU A 58 -5.57 20.42 5.88
N GLU A 59 -6.04 20.47 4.63
CA GLU A 59 -5.98 19.34 3.69
C GLU A 59 -4.54 18.90 3.43
N THR A 60 -3.61 19.85 3.38
CA THR A 60 -2.18 19.55 3.16
C THR A 60 -1.57 18.90 4.40
N VAL A 61 -1.99 19.34 5.60
CA VAL A 61 -1.55 18.73 6.86
C VAL A 61 -2.04 17.27 6.93
N ILE A 62 -3.31 17.02 6.64
CA ILE A 62 -3.88 15.66 6.63
C ILE A 62 -3.13 14.77 5.63
N ALA A 63 -2.85 15.26 4.41
CA ALA A 63 -2.14 14.50 3.40
C ALA A 63 -0.70 14.17 3.82
N ARG A 64 0.03 15.14 4.40
CA ARG A 64 1.41 14.96 4.86
C ARG A 64 1.50 14.02 6.04
N VAL A 65 0.62 14.16 7.03
CA VAL A 65 0.54 13.25 8.18
C VAL A 65 0.17 11.85 7.71
N GLY A 66 -0.81 11.72 6.82
CA GLY A 66 -1.20 10.44 6.23
C GLY A 66 -0.03 9.75 5.52
N GLN A 67 0.73 10.49 4.71
CA GLN A 67 1.94 9.97 4.05
C GLN A 67 2.98 9.53 5.09
N GLY A 68 3.24 10.36 6.11
CA GLY A 68 4.20 10.04 7.16
C GLY A 68 3.84 8.75 7.90
N ILE A 69 2.55 8.56 8.23
CA ILE A 69 2.04 7.35 8.89
C ILE A 69 2.26 6.12 8.00
N VAL A 70 1.88 6.19 6.72
CA VAL A 70 2.06 5.09 5.76
C VAL A 70 3.54 4.72 5.63
N GLN A 71 4.43 5.71 5.58
CA GLN A 71 5.87 5.50 5.50
C GLN A 71 6.43 4.86 6.78
N ALA A 72 6.00 5.32 7.95
CA ALA A 72 6.44 4.78 9.24
C ALA A 72 6.05 3.30 9.37
N ILE A 73 4.81 2.93 9.01
CA ILE A 73 4.36 1.54 8.99
C ILE A 73 5.18 0.71 7.99
N GLY A 74 5.38 1.21 6.77
CA GLY A 74 6.14 0.52 5.72
C GLY A 74 7.63 0.31 6.07
N SER A 75 8.18 1.17 6.93
CA SER A 75 9.56 1.03 7.42
C SER A 75 9.71 0.03 8.58
N THR A 76 8.61 -0.44 9.14
CA THR A 76 8.62 -1.37 10.27
C THR A 76 8.83 -2.80 9.78
N ALA A 77 9.72 -3.55 10.44
CA ALA A 77 10.06 -4.92 10.08
C ALA A 77 8.86 -5.90 10.18
N SER A 78 7.94 -5.67 11.13
CA SER A 78 6.75 -6.51 11.30
C SER A 78 5.57 -5.71 11.82
N TYR A 79 4.36 -6.10 11.41
CA TYR A 79 3.10 -5.52 11.90
C TYR A 79 2.95 -5.63 13.43
N LYS A 80 3.57 -6.64 14.06
CA LYS A 80 3.52 -6.85 15.51
C LYS A 80 4.13 -5.71 16.30
N LEU A 81 5.23 -5.12 15.79
CA LEU A 81 5.89 -4.00 16.44
C LEU A 81 5.00 -2.76 16.49
N VAL A 82 4.19 -2.56 15.44
CA VAL A 82 3.19 -1.49 15.39
C VAL A 82 2.09 -1.74 16.41
N LEU A 83 1.60 -2.98 16.53
CA LEU A 83 0.55 -3.33 17.50
C LEU A 83 1.04 -3.25 18.95
N GLU A 84 2.29 -3.59 19.21
CA GLU A 84 2.90 -3.49 20.54
C GLU A 84 3.03 -2.03 21.00
N ASN A 85 3.31 -1.11 20.07
CA ASN A 85 3.53 0.29 20.38
C ASN A 85 3.10 1.21 19.22
N PRO A 86 1.80 1.52 19.09
CA PRO A 86 1.28 2.37 18.00
C PRO A 86 1.82 3.81 18.08
N ASP A 87 2.15 4.30 19.28
CA ASP A 87 2.72 5.63 19.51
C ASP A 87 4.12 5.80 18.91
N SER A 88 4.78 4.70 18.52
CA SER A 88 6.06 4.78 17.80
C SER A 88 5.89 5.42 16.42
N ILE A 89 4.73 5.23 15.78
CA ILE A 89 4.38 5.84 14.50
C ILE A 89 4.32 7.35 14.66
N SER A 90 3.54 7.86 15.62
CA SER A 90 3.34 9.30 15.79
C SER A 90 4.65 10.03 16.08
N LYS A 91 5.53 9.45 16.89
CA LYS A 91 6.87 10.00 17.16
C LYS A 91 7.71 10.11 15.89
N THR A 92 7.77 9.02 15.11
CA THR A 92 8.52 8.98 13.84
C THR A 92 8.00 10.02 12.85
N VAL A 93 6.68 10.22 12.81
CA VAL A 93 6.02 11.18 11.93
C VAL A 93 6.22 12.63 12.38
N LEU A 94 6.18 12.90 13.70
CA LEU A 94 6.49 14.22 14.27
C LEU A 94 7.95 14.64 13.99
N GLU A 95 8.89 13.69 14.05
CA GLU A 95 10.32 13.94 13.77
C GLU A 95 10.60 14.38 12.32
N GLN A 96 9.69 14.09 11.38
CA GLN A 96 9.86 14.46 9.96
C GLN A 96 9.60 15.95 9.68
N GLY A 97 9.08 16.72 10.64
CA GLY A 97 8.90 18.17 10.49
C GLY A 97 7.88 18.55 9.41
N LEU A 98 6.70 17.92 9.43
CA LEU A 98 5.66 18.04 8.40
C LEU A 98 5.02 19.44 8.25
N GLU A 99 5.31 20.33 9.20
CA GLU A 99 4.70 21.66 9.34
C GLU A 99 5.27 22.72 8.39
N ALA A 100 6.40 22.44 7.73
CA ALA A 100 7.08 23.43 6.90
C ALA A 100 6.14 24.02 5.83
N GLN A 101 5.96 25.34 5.84
CA GLN A 101 5.12 26.08 4.89
C GLN A 101 3.60 25.80 5.01
N THR A 102 3.13 25.39 6.19
CA THR A 102 1.71 25.22 6.47
C THR A 102 1.19 26.34 7.37
N ALA A 103 -0.10 26.68 7.27
CA ALA A 103 -0.74 27.66 8.15
C ALA A 103 -0.99 27.11 9.57
N TYR A 104 -0.52 25.89 9.85
CA TYR A 104 -0.78 25.15 11.08
C TYR A 104 0.52 24.62 11.68
N GLU A 105 0.51 24.48 12.99
CA GLU A 105 1.53 23.83 13.80
C GLU A 105 0.89 22.56 14.39
N ILE A 106 1.57 21.42 14.32
CA ILE A 106 1.10 20.14 14.82
C ILE A 106 1.53 20.04 16.28
N VAL A 107 0.54 20.03 17.18
CA VAL A 107 0.78 19.89 18.63
C VAL A 107 0.96 18.42 19.00
N SER A 108 0.08 17.55 18.48
CA SER A 108 0.16 16.11 18.70
C SER A 108 -0.41 15.34 17.52
N ILE A 109 0.07 14.11 17.36
CA ILE A 109 -0.51 13.09 16.49
C ILE A 109 -0.78 11.89 17.38
N ASP A 110 -2.05 11.53 17.52
CA ASP A 110 -2.50 10.44 18.37
C ASP A 110 -3.10 9.35 17.48
N ILE A 111 -2.61 8.11 17.58
CA ILE A 111 -3.18 7.00 16.81
C ILE A 111 -4.49 6.58 17.50
N ALA A 112 -5.61 6.72 16.80
CA ALA A 112 -6.93 6.43 17.33
C ALA A 112 -7.28 4.94 17.26
N ASP A 113 -6.88 4.27 16.18
CA ASP A 113 -7.14 2.84 15.99
C ASP A 113 -6.11 2.20 15.05
N VAL A 114 -5.84 0.90 15.24
CA VAL A 114 -4.97 0.08 14.40
C VAL A 114 -5.57 -1.32 14.25
N ASP A 115 -6.01 -1.63 13.04
CA ASP A 115 -6.55 -2.92 12.65
C ASP A 115 -5.57 -3.68 11.76
N VAL A 116 -5.51 -5.00 11.93
CA VAL A 116 -4.82 -5.90 11.00
C VAL A 116 -5.73 -6.22 9.83
N GLY A 117 -5.24 -5.99 8.62
CA GLY A 117 -5.91 -6.29 7.36
C GLY A 117 -5.46 -7.62 6.77
N GLU A 118 -5.39 -7.68 5.45
CA GLU A 118 -5.00 -8.88 4.73
C GLU A 118 -3.48 -9.11 4.74
N ASN A 119 -3.08 -10.39 4.69
CA ASN A 119 -1.69 -10.72 4.42
C ASN A 119 -1.44 -10.72 2.90
N ILE A 120 -1.09 -9.53 2.39
CA ILE A 120 -0.81 -9.29 0.98
C ILE A 120 0.38 -10.15 0.53
N GLY A 121 1.39 -10.33 1.37
CA GLY A 121 2.55 -11.18 1.07
C GLY A 121 2.14 -12.62 0.76
N ALA A 122 1.32 -13.23 1.62
CA ALA A 122 0.81 -14.58 1.41
C ALA A 122 -0.08 -14.68 0.16
N ARG A 123 -0.93 -13.68 -0.09
CA ARG A 123 -1.78 -13.64 -1.29
C ARG A 123 -0.94 -13.56 -2.57
N LEU A 124 0.03 -12.65 -2.64
CA LEU A 124 0.91 -12.52 -3.79
C LEU A 124 1.72 -13.80 -4.06
N LEU A 125 2.14 -14.50 -3.01
CA LEU A 125 2.81 -15.79 -3.14
C LEU A 125 1.88 -16.87 -3.73
N ALA A 126 0.62 -16.93 -3.27
CA ALA A 126 -0.37 -17.84 -3.81
C ALA A 126 -0.68 -17.54 -5.29
N ASP A 127 -0.88 -16.26 -5.63
CA ASP A 127 -1.15 -15.80 -6.99
C ASP A 127 0.01 -16.15 -7.95
N GLN A 128 1.25 -15.97 -7.49
CA GLN A 128 2.43 -16.33 -8.25
C GLN A 128 2.55 -17.85 -8.44
N ALA A 129 2.28 -18.65 -7.41
CA ALA A 129 2.27 -20.10 -7.52
C ALA A 129 1.19 -20.61 -8.50
N GLU A 130 0.02 -19.98 -8.51
CA GLU A 130 -1.03 -20.30 -9.47
C GLU A 130 -0.63 -19.94 -10.91
N ALA A 131 -0.03 -18.77 -11.11
CA ALA A 131 0.49 -18.35 -12.40
C ALA A 131 1.57 -19.32 -12.92
N ASP A 132 2.50 -19.73 -12.07
CA ASP A 132 3.55 -20.70 -12.40
C ASP A 132 2.96 -22.07 -12.76
N MET A 133 1.93 -22.52 -12.03
CA MET A 133 1.20 -23.75 -12.34
C MET A 133 0.56 -23.69 -13.73
N ARG A 134 -0.11 -22.58 -14.07
CA ARG A 134 -0.72 -22.40 -15.41
C ARG A 134 0.33 -22.42 -16.52
N VAL A 135 1.47 -21.77 -16.32
CA VAL A 135 2.58 -21.79 -17.29
C VAL A 135 3.16 -23.19 -17.45
N ALA A 136 3.34 -23.92 -16.35
CA ALA A 136 3.82 -25.30 -16.38
C ALA A 136 2.86 -26.24 -17.12
N GLN A 137 1.54 -26.09 -16.90
CA GLN A 137 0.50 -26.84 -17.61
C GLN A 137 0.51 -26.54 -19.11
N ALA A 138 0.56 -25.26 -19.50
CA ALA A 138 0.61 -24.85 -20.90
C ALA A 138 1.85 -25.42 -21.61
N LYS A 139 3.03 -25.38 -20.96
CA LYS A 139 4.25 -26.00 -21.50
C LYS A 139 4.13 -27.52 -21.64
N ALA A 140 3.46 -28.19 -20.70
CA ALA A 140 3.23 -29.63 -20.78
C ALA A 140 2.30 -29.99 -21.94
N GLU A 141 1.24 -29.21 -22.16
CA GLU A 141 0.35 -29.37 -23.31
C GLU A 141 1.06 -29.11 -24.64
N GLN A 142 1.87 -28.04 -24.73
CA GLN A 142 2.66 -27.75 -25.91
C GLN A 142 3.61 -28.90 -26.26
N ARG A 143 4.29 -29.49 -25.26
CA ARG A 143 5.15 -30.66 -25.45
C ARG A 143 4.37 -31.89 -25.94
N ARG A 144 3.18 -32.13 -25.38
CA ARG A 144 2.29 -33.23 -25.82
C ARG A 144 1.84 -33.04 -27.26
N ALA A 145 1.46 -31.82 -27.65
CA ALA A 145 1.06 -31.49 -29.01
C ALA A 145 2.23 -31.68 -30.00
N ALA A 146 3.43 -31.19 -29.65
CA ALA A 146 4.63 -31.34 -30.47
C ALA A 146 5.03 -32.81 -30.63
N ALA A 147 4.93 -33.63 -29.59
CA ALA A 147 5.19 -35.07 -29.67
C ALA A 147 4.23 -35.77 -30.63
N ARG A 148 2.93 -35.48 -30.54
CA ARG A 148 1.92 -36.02 -31.47
C ARG A 148 2.16 -35.58 -32.92
N ALA A 149 2.51 -34.32 -33.14
CA ALA A 149 2.82 -33.82 -34.48
C ALA A 149 4.03 -34.57 -35.07
N ARG A 150 5.09 -34.77 -34.27
CA ARG A 150 6.28 -35.52 -34.69
C ARG A 150 5.97 -37.00 -34.97
N GLU A 151 5.09 -37.64 -34.20
CA GLU A 151 4.61 -38.99 -34.49
C GLU A 151 3.90 -39.04 -35.85
N GLN A 152 3.01 -38.09 -36.14
CA GLN A 152 2.30 -38.03 -37.42
C GLN A 152 3.26 -37.79 -38.60
N GLU A 153 4.24 -36.89 -38.46
CA GLU A 153 5.28 -36.66 -39.47
C GLU A 153 6.07 -37.95 -39.75
N MET A 154 6.42 -38.72 -38.72
CA MET A 154 7.13 -39.98 -38.86
C MET A 154 6.26 -41.05 -39.54
N VAL A 155 4.97 -41.13 -39.21
CA VAL A 155 4.02 -42.04 -39.88
C VAL A 155 3.89 -41.69 -41.36
N ALA A 156 3.73 -40.41 -41.70
CA ALA A 156 3.65 -39.94 -43.07
C ALA A 156 4.93 -40.29 -43.86
N LYS A 157 6.10 -40.07 -43.24
CA LYS A 157 7.40 -40.41 -43.85
C LYS A 157 7.57 -41.91 -44.09
N ILE A 158 7.06 -42.78 -43.21
CA ILE A 158 7.06 -44.23 -43.45
C ILE A 158 6.18 -44.58 -44.65
N GLN A 159 5.00 -43.97 -44.77
CA GLN A 159 4.09 -44.20 -45.90
C GLN A 159 4.70 -43.74 -47.23
N GLU A 160 5.33 -42.57 -47.27
CA GLU A 160 6.05 -42.05 -48.44
C GLU A 160 7.16 -42.99 -48.90
N ASN A 161 8.02 -43.44 -47.96
CA ASN A 161 9.09 -44.38 -48.28
C ASN A 161 8.56 -45.74 -48.77
N LYS A 162 7.45 -46.24 -48.20
CA LYS A 162 6.81 -47.47 -48.69
C LYS A 162 6.29 -47.32 -50.11
N ALA A 163 5.68 -46.18 -50.44
CA ALA A 163 5.20 -45.92 -51.79
C ALA A 163 6.34 -45.87 -52.82
N ALA A 164 7.50 -45.33 -52.44
CA ALA A 164 8.67 -45.24 -53.32
C ALA A 164 9.30 -46.59 -53.68
N VAL A 165 9.12 -47.64 -52.86
CA VAL A 165 9.72 -48.97 -53.07
C VAL A 165 8.78 -49.92 -53.84
N VAL A 166 7.51 -49.56 -54.00
CA VAL A 166 6.49 -50.38 -54.69
C VAL A 166 6.36 -50.01 -56.19
N LEU A 167 7.14 -49.03 -56.65
CA LEU A 167 7.30 -48.62 -58.06
C LEU A 167 8.49 -49.36 -58.72
#